data_AF-A0A229QZF1-F1
#
_entry.id   AF-A0A229QZF1-F1
#
_cell.length_a   1.000
_cell.length_b   1.000
_cell.length_c   1.000
_cell.angle_alpha   90.00
_cell.angle_beta   90.00
_cell.angle_gamma   90.00
#
_symmetry.space_group_name_H-M   'P 1'
#
loop_
_entity.id
_entity.type
_entity.pdbx_description
1 polymer ?
#
loop_
_entity_poly.entity_id
_entity_poly.type
_entity_poly.pdbx_seq_one_letter_code
_entity_poly.pdbx_strand_id
1 'polypeptide(L)' 'MRVLDVAAVSAWSAACVHSLSVLRPAIDGINVYPVADSDTGSNLLFTMTAARDALAEAEPG' A
#
# COMPACT_ATOMS: atom_id res chain seq x y z
N MET A 1 -16.53 11.92 -15.59
CA MET A 1 -15.45 11.20 -14.90
C MET A 1 -14.56 12.24 -14.24
N ARG A 2 -14.33 12.19 -12.92
CA ARG A 2 -13.38 13.09 -12.24
C ARG A 2 -11.99 12.47 -12.37
N VAL A 3 -11.02 13.26 -12.84
CA VAL A 3 -9.62 12.80 -12.94
C VAL A 3 -9.01 12.84 -11.55
N LEU A 4 -8.26 11.81 -11.18
CA LEU A 4 -7.41 11.82 -9.99
C LEU A 4 -6.13 12.58 -10.34
N ASP A 5 -5.85 13.65 -9.61
CA ASP A 5 -4.58 14.39 -9.74
C ASP A 5 -3.48 13.75 -8.90
N VAL A 6 -2.25 14.22 -9.10
CA VAL A 6 -1.06 13.70 -8.42
C VAL A 6 -1.22 13.83 -6.90
N ALA A 7 -1.70 14.98 -6.41
CA ALA A 7 -1.91 15.21 -4.98
C ALA A 7 -2.88 14.20 -4.36
N ALA A 8 -4.00 13.90 -5.04
CA ALA A 8 -4.96 12.91 -4.58
C ALA A 8 -4.36 11.50 -4.52
N VAL A 9 -3.57 11.11 -5.53
CA VAL A 9 -2.90 9.79 -5.57
C VAL A 9 -1.79 9.70 -4.50
N SER A 10 -1.02 10.76 -4.29
CA SER A 10 0.01 10.85 -3.25
C SER A 10 -0.59 10.77 -1.84
N ALA A 11 -1.70 11.46 -1.59
CA ALA A 11 -2.40 11.37 -0.31
C ALA A 11 -2.98 9.96 -0.07
N TRP A 12 -3.56 9.35 -1.11
CA TRP A 12 -4.10 8.00 -1.04
C TRP A 12 -3.01 6.96 -0.76
N SER A 13 -1.86 7.02 -1.46
CA SER A 13 -0.76 6.08 -1.25
C SER A 13 -0.21 6.17 0.19
N ALA A 14 -0.03 7.38 0.73
CA ALA A 14 0.38 7.59 2.11
C ALA A 14 -0.63 7.02 3.12
N ALA A 15 -1.93 7.23 2.91
CA ALA A 15 -2.99 6.68 3.75
C ALA A 15 -3.03 5.14 3.71
N CYS A 16 -2.80 4.55 2.55
CA CYS A 16 -2.66 3.09 2.40
C CYS A 16 -1.46 2.56 3.17
N VAL A 17 -0.28 3.17 3.07
CA VAL A 17 0.91 2.74 3.83
C VAL A 17 0.64 2.80 5.33
N HIS A 18 0.05 3.90 5.82
CA HIS A 18 -0.33 4.01 7.23
C HIS A 18 -1.26 2.87 7.65
N SER A 19 -2.36 2.67 6.93
CA SER A 19 -3.36 1.66 7.25
C SER A 19 -2.78 0.24 7.19
N LEU A 20 -2.00 -0.08 6.15
CA LEU A 20 -1.37 -1.39 5.98
C LEU A 20 -0.30 -1.66 7.03
N SER A 21 0.42 -0.64 7.52
CA SER A 21 1.39 -0.82 8.61
C SER A 21 0.72 -1.30 9.91
N VAL A 22 -0.53 -0.90 10.14
CA VAL A 22 -1.33 -1.33 11.30
C VAL A 22 -2.02 -2.67 11.04
N LEU A 23 -2.60 -2.85 9.85
CA LEU A 23 -3.45 -4.00 9.52
C LEU A 23 -2.67 -5.21 9.03
N ARG A 24 -1.38 -5.07 8.67
CA ARG A 24 -0.54 -6.16 8.16
C ARG A 24 -0.70 -7.48 8.92
N PRO A 25 -0.58 -7.54 10.27
CA PRO A 25 -0.68 -8.81 10.98
C PRO A 25 -2.06 -9.48 10.85
N ALA A 26 -3.13 -8.68 10.79
CA ALA A 26 -4.48 -9.20 10.60
C ALA A 26 -4.68 -9.73 9.18
N ILE A 27 -4.13 -9.04 8.18
CA ILE A 27 -4.22 -9.45 6.78
C ILE A 27 -3.38 -10.71 6.53
N ASP A 28 -2.16 -10.76 7.05
CA ASP A 28 -1.29 -11.95 7.01
C ASP A 28 -2.01 -13.18 7.62
N GLY A 29 -2.78 -12.97 8.69
CA GLY A 29 -3.55 -14.02 9.36
C GLY A 29 -4.81 -14.52 8.63
N ILE A 30 -5.30 -13.80 7.60
CA ILE A 30 -6.46 -14.22 6.80
C ILE A 30 -6.03 -15.14 5.64
N ASN A 31 -4.77 -15.07 5.19
CA ASN A 31 -4.29 -15.85 4.05
C ASN A 31 -4.10 -17.35 4.41
N VAL A 32 -5.21 -18.09 4.50
CA VAL A 32 -5.23 -19.49 4.93
C VAL A 32 -5.56 -20.50 3.81
N TYR A 33 -5.68 -20.07 2.54
CA TYR A 33 -6.08 -20.96 1.44
C TYR A 33 -5.46 -20.62 0.07
N PRO A 34 -4.97 -21.59 -0.74
CA PRO A 34 -4.78 -23.01 -0.43
C PRO A 34 -3.45 -23.31 0.29
N VAL A 35 -2.51 -22.35 0.33
CA VAL A 35 -1.24 -22.44 1.06
C VAL A 35 -1.09 -21.18 1.90
N ALA A 36 -0.97 -21.34 3.21
CA ALA A 36 -0.75 -20.22 4.12
C ALA A 36 0.74 -19.87 4.17
N ASP A 37 1.14 -18.82 3.46
CA ASP A 37 2.48 -18.21 3.57
C ASP A 37 2.52 -17.04 4.54
N SER A 38 1.35 -16.56 5.00
CA SER A 38 1.20 -15.44 5.95
C SER A 38 1.90 -14.16 5.50
N ASP A 39 1.94 -13.89 4.19
CA ASP A 39 2.71 -12.78 3.64
C ASP A 39 1.87 -11.69 2.95
N THR A 40 0.55 -11.88 2.83
CA THR A 40 -0.31 -11.00 2.02
C THR A 40 -0.29 -9.55 2.48
N GLY A 41 -0.40 -9.30 3.79
CA GLY A 41 -0.31 -7.98 4.37
C GLY A 41 1.09 -7.38 4.18
N SER A 42 2.12 -8.21 4.30
CA SER A 42 3.52 -7.80 4.06
C SER A 42 3.74 -7.38 2.60
N ASN A 43 3.24 -8.17 1.64
CA ASN A 43 3.30 -7.89 0.22
C ASN A 43 2.56 -6.59 -0.14
N LEU A 44 1.35 -6.38 0.40
CA LEU A 44 0.60 -5.14 0.19
C LEU A 44 1.32 -3.92 0.76
N LEU A 45 1.87 -4.02 1.98
CA LEU A 45 2.64 -2.93 2.57
C LEU A 45 3.88 -2.59 1.74
N PHE A 46 4.60 -3.61 1.26
CA PHE A 46 5.77 -3.42 0.40
C PHE A 46 5.38 -2.71 -0.90
N THR A 47 4.36 -3.19 -1.60
CA THR A 47 3.88 -2.58 -2.85
C THR A 47 3.46 -1.12 -2.65
N MET A 48 2.67 -0.81 -1.62
CA MET A 48 2.20 0.56 -1.40
C MET A 48 3.31 1.50 -0.93
N THR A 49 4.30 0.98 -0.19
CA THR A 49 5.48 1.74 0.19
C THR A 49 6.30 2.11 -1.04
N ALA A 50 6.58 1.14 -1.91
CA ALA A 50 7.29 1.38 -3.17
C ALA A 50 6.53 2.37 -4.08
N ALA A 51 5.21 2.27 -4.15
CA ALA A 51 4.38 3.20 -4.93
C ALA A 51 4.44 4.63 -4.37
N ARG A 52 4.34 4.80 -3.04
CA ARG A 52 4.48 6.11 -2.39
C ARG A 52 5.86 6.73 -2.66
N ASP A 53 6.91 5.92 -2.55
CA ASP A 53 8.28 6.40 -2.73
C ASP A 53 8.54 6.81 -4.19
N ALA A 54 8.04 6.03 -5.16
CA ALA A 54 8.10 6.38 -6.57
C ALA A 54 7.32 7.67 -6.90
N LEU A 55 6.18 7.92 -6.25
CA LEU A 55 5.44 9.19 -6.40
C LEU A 55 6.24 10.38 -5.86
N ALA A 56 6.92 10.20 -4.72
CA ALA A 56 7.77 11.24 -4.14
C ALA A 56 9.00 11.56 -5.00
N GLU A 57 9.54 10.56 -5.71
CA GLU A 57 10.62 10.75 -6.69
C GLU A 57 10.15 11.40 -7.99
N ALA A 58 8.89 11.19 -8.38
CA ALA A 58 8.31 11.71 -9.62
C ALA A 58 7.81 13.16 -9.50
N GLU A 59 7.54 13.65 -8.29
CA GLU A 59 7.21 15.05 -8.05
C GLU A 59 8.46 15.91 -8.27
N PRO A 60 8.51 16.76 -9.32
CA PRO A 60 9.55 17.77 -9.42
C PRO A 60 9.32 18.77 -8.29
N GLY A 61 10.35 19.00 -7.46
CA GLY A 61 10.34 20.05 -6.45
C GLY A 61 10.04 21.43 -7.02
#